data_AF-A0A1V6F671-F1
#
_entry.id   AF-A0A1V6F671-F1
#
_cell.length_a   1.000
_cell.length_b   1.000
_cell.length_c   1.000
_cell.angle_alpha   90.00
_cell.angle_beta   90.00
_cell.angle_gamma   90.00
#
_symmetry.space_group_name_H-M   'P 1'
#
loop_
_entity.id
_entity.type
_entity.pdbx_description
1 polymer ?
#
loop_
_entity_poly.entity_id
_entity_poly.type
_entity_poly.pdbx_seq_one_letter_code
_entity_poly.pdbx_strand_id
1 'polypeptide(L)'
;MNRCLTLFLSSMMLAATSLPLLAPLSVQAQGTPRTFPESALRGKLVVTLPPEVSLNGKPDRLSPGARIHDTNNLLVMSGGLINRELVVNYVRDGHGLIHEVWILTPQEAAMKRPARPA
;
A
#
# COMPACT_ATOMS: atom_id res chain seq x y z
N MET A 1 -70.58 -46.64 -0.39
CA MET A 1 -69.19 -47.04 -0.74
C MET A 1 -68.79 -46.23 -1.96
N ASN A 2 -67.87 -45.28 -1.82
CA ASN A 2 -67.83 -44.11 -2.70
C ASN A 2 -66.46 -43.99 -3.40
N ARG A 3 -66.44 -44.23 -4.71
CA ARG A 3 -65.39 -43.95 -5.72
C ARG A 3 -66.15 -43.83 -7.06
N CYS A 4 -65.77 -43.07 -8.09
CA CYS A 4 -64.66 -42.14 -8.38
C CYS A 4 -65.15 -41.22 -9.55
N LEU A 5 -64.47 -40.25 -10.17
CA LEU A 5 -63.10 -39.70 -10.18
C LEU A 5 -63.17 -38.27 -10.80
N THR A 6 -62.14 -37.42 -10.65
CA THR A 6 -61.86 -36.20 -11.49
C THR A 6 -62.88 -35.03 -11.41
N LEU A 7 -62.58 -33.78 -11.79
CA LEU A 7 -61.36 -33.17 -12.37
C LEU A 7 -60.79 -32.00 -11.53
N PHE A 8 -59.49 -31.75 -11.75
CA PHE A 8 -58.76 -30.47 -11.74
C PHE A 8 -59.55 -29.16 -11.58
N LEU A 9 -58.99 -28.23 -10.80
CA LEU A 9 -58.40 -27.02 -11.40
C LEU A 9 -57.23 -26.50 -10.55
N SER A 10 -56.13 -26.08 -11.20
CA SER A 10 -54.97 -25.50 -10.53
C SER A 10 -55.23 -24.05 -10.13
N SER A 11 -54.85 -23.65 -8.92
CA SER A 11 -54.63 -22.24 -8.58
C SER A 11 -53.15 -22.03 -8.30
N MET A 12 -52.45 -21.42 -9.26
CA MET A 12 -51.02 -21.16 -9.17
C MET A 12 -50.76 -19.82 -8.50
N MET A 13 -50.15 -19.84 -7.31
CA MET A 13 -49.68 -18.62 -6.64
C MET A 13 -48.18 -18.72 -6.35
N LEU A 14 -47.38 -18.47 -7.39
CA LEU A 14 -45.93 -18.42 -7.27
C LEU A 14 -45.53 -17.13 -6.54
N ALA A 15 -45.21 -17.24 -5.25
CA ALA A 15 -44.71 -16.12 -4.44
C ALA A 15 -43.25 -15.80 -4.84
N ALA A 16 -43.08 -15.01 -5.89
CA ALA A 16 -41.78 -14.57 -6.40
C ALA A 16 -41.14 -13.51 -5.46
N THR A 17 -40.50 -13.96 -4.39
CA THR A 17 -39.72 -13.11 -3.48
C THR A 17 -38.42 -12.67 -4.15
N SER A 18 -38.43 -11.47 -4.72
CA SER A 18 -37.26 -10.83 -5.33
C SER A 18 -36.22 -10.43 -4.27
N LEU A 19 -35.26 -11.32 -4.00
CA LEU A 19 -34.16 -11.06 -3.08
C LEU A 19 -33.17 -10.05 -3.70
N PRO A 20 -32.97 -8.84 -3.12
CA PRO A 20 -32.07 -7.86 -3.70
C PRO A 20 -30.62 -8.28 -3.53
N LEU A 21 -29.90 -8.44 -4.65
CA LEU A 21 -28.50 -8.84 -4.65
C LEU A 21 -27.59 -7.68 -4.20
N LEU A 22 -27.33 -7.62 -2.90
CA LEU A 22 -26.39 -6.67 -2.30
C LEU A 22 -24.95 -6.96 -2.76
N ALA A 23 -24.55 -6.31 -3.85
CA ALA A 23 -23.16 -6.33 -4.32
C ALA A 23 -22.24 -5.68 -3.26
N PRO A 24 -21.13 -6.33 -2.86
CA PRO A 24 -20.22 -5.77 -1.86
C PRO A 24 -19.48 -4.56 -2.45
N LEU A 25 -19.79 -3.38 -1.91
CA LEU A 25 -19.01 -2.17 -2.19
C LEU A 25 -17.65 -2.31 -1.49
N SER A 26 -16.61 -2.58 -2.27
CA SER A 26 -15.22 -2.65 -1.81
C SER A 26 -14.74 -1.27 -1.35
N VAL A 27 -14.96 -0.94 -0.07
CA VAL A 27 -14.45 0.29 0.55
C VAL A 27 -12.93 0.21 0.65
N GLN A 28 -12.25 0.67 -0.40
CA GLN A 28 -10.80 0.87 -0.38
C GLN A 28 -10.50 2.05 0.55
N ALA A 29 -10.13 1.76 1.79
CA ALA A 29 -9.68 2.73 2.78
C ALA A 29 -8.30 3.31 2.39
N GLN A 30 -8.29 4.15 1.36
CA GLN A 30 -7.14 4.94 0.90
C GLN A 30 -6.89 6.03 1.94
N GLY A 31 -6.11 5.71 2.98
CA GLY A 31 -5.77 6.67 4.04
C GLY A 31 -5.08 7.91 3.49
N THR A 32 -5.30 9.06 4.14
CA THR A 32 -4.70 10.34 3.76
C THR A 32 -3.17 10.20 3.63
N PRO A 33 -2.57 10.60 2.49
CA PRO A 33 -1.12 10.56 2.30
C PRO A 33 -0.35 11.24 3.43
N ARG A 34 0.79 10.68 3.83
CA ARG A 34 1.58 11.21 4.96
C ARG A 34 2.17 12.58 4.64
N THR A 35 2.21 13.43 5.65
CA THR A 35 3.06 14.63 5.64
C THR A 35 4.51 14.20 5.86
N PHE A 36 5.41 14.67 5.00
CA PHE A 36 6.86 14.43 5.12
C PHE A 36 7.59 15.74 5.45
N PRO A 37 8.73 15.70 6.15
CA PRO A 37 9.57 16.89 6.37
C PRO A 37 9.93 17.61 5.07
N GLU A 38 10.14 18.93 5.13
CA GLU A 38 10.53 19.72 3.95
C GLU A 38 11.92 19.33 3.42
N SER A 39 12.80 18.86 4.30
CA SER A 39 14.12 18.29 3.98
C SER A 39 14.07 16.90 3.34
N ALA A 40 12.88 16.27 3.22
CA ALA A 40 12.74 14.92 2.68
C ALA A 40 12.80 14.92 1.15
N LEU A 41 13.85 14.30 0.62
CA LEU A 41 14.13 14.16 -0.81
C LEU A 41 13.50 12.88 -1.38
N ARG A 42 13.14 12.90 -2.66
CA ARG A 42 12.67 11.72 -3.41
C ARG A 42 13.86 10.91 -3.95
N GLY A 43 13.77 9.58 -3.91
CA GLY A 43 14.70 8.68 -4.60
C GLY A 43 14.13 7.29 -4.89
N LYS A 44 14.87 6.52 -5.68
CA LYS A 44 14.79 5.06 -5.75
C LYS A 44 15.88 4.47 -4.86
N LEU A 45 15.52 3.64 -3.89
CA LEU A 45 16.46 2.98 -2.98
C LEU A 45 16.43 1.47 -3.21
N VAL A 46 17.60 0.84 -3.28
CA VAL A 46 17.79 -0.61 -3.29
C VAL A 46 18.72 -0.97 -2.14
N VAL A 47 18.27 -1.81 -1.21
CA VAL A 47 19.18 -2.35 -0.18
C VAL A 47 20.03 -3.44 -0.81
N THR A 48 21.35 -3.34 -0.75
CA THR A 48 22.28 -4.33 -1.33
C THR A 48 22.80 -5.27 -0.26
N LEU A 49 23.47 -4.73 0.77
CA LEU A 49 23.92 -5.45 1.95
C LEU A 49 23.98 -4.46 3.12
N PRO A 50 23.03 -4.48 4.07
CA PRO A 50 22.95 -3.48 5.14
C PRO A 50 24.27 -3.30 5.91
N PRO A 51 24.72 -2.05 6.17
CA PRO A 51 24.04 -0.77 5.95
C PRO A 51 24.23 -0.18 4.54
N GLU A 52 24.94 -0.85 3.63
CA GLU A 52 25.18 -0.37 2.27
C GLU A 52 23.92 -0.50 1.40
N VAL A 53 23.67 0.51 0.56
CA VAL A 53 22.51 0.59 -0.35
C VAL A 53 22.93 1.19 -1.70
N SER A 54 22.00 1.20 -2.65
CA SER A 54 22.08 2.01 -3.86
C SER A 54 20.94 3.02 -3.86
N LEU A 55 21.26 4.30 -4.03
CA LEU A 55 20.29 5.39 -4.17
C LEU A 55 20.39 5.98 -5.57
N ASN A 56 19.28 5.95 -6.32
CA ASN A 56 19.20 6.38 -7.71
C ASN A 56 20.29 5.75 -8.61
N GLY A 57 20.66 4.49 -8.33
CA GLY A 57 21.69 3.74 -9.06
C GLY A 57 23.13 4.01 -8.62
N LYS A 58 23.36 4.83 -7.58
CA LYS A 58 24.70 5.13 -7.04
C LYS A 58 24.88 4.49 -5.65
N PRO A 59 26.07 3.96 -5.31
CA PRO A 59 26.37 3.53 -3.94
C PRO A 59 26.10 4.63 -2.93
N ASP A 60 25.42 4.30 -1.85
CA ASP A 60 25.03 5.18 -0.74
C ASP A 60 24.88 4.33 0.53
N ARG A 61 24.62 4.94 1.69
CA ARG A 61 24.70 4.22 2.97
C ARG A 61 23.70 4.70 4.01
N LEU A 62 23.13 3.75 4.74
CA LEU A 62 22.30 4.01 5.92
C LEU A 62 23.16 4.50 7.10
N SER A 63 22.64 5.45 7.87
CA SER A 63 23.28 5.90 9.10
C SER A 63 23.27 4.81 10.18
N PRO A 64 24.15 4.90 11.20
CA PRO A 64 23.88 4.27 12.49
C PRO A 64 22.48 4.69 12.98
N GLY A 65 21.65 3.74 13.41
CA GLY A 65 20.29 4.00 13.88
C GLY A 65 19.30 4.45 12.80
N ALA A 66 19.59 4.25 11.51
CA ALA A 66 18.67 4.59 10.43
C ALA A 66 17.33 3.85 10.54
N ARG A 67 16.24 4.55 10.23
CA ARG A 67 14.87 4.05 10.26
C ARG A 67 14.28 3.95 8.86
N ILE A 68 13.46 2.92 8.65
CA ILE A 68 12.73 2.68 7.40
C ILE A 68 11.28 2.37 7.76
N HIS A 69 10.37 3.24 7.36
CA HIS A 69 8.94 3.07 7.47
C HIS A 69 8.36 2.49 6.17
N ASP A 70 7.48 1.50 6.28
CA ASP A 70 6.73 0.96 5.16
C ASP A 70 5.58 1.89 4.72
N THR A 71 4.74 1.42 3.79
CA THR A 71 3.54 2.13 3.32
C THR A 71 2.45 2.28 4.39
N ASN A 72 2.45 1.46 5.43
CA ASN A 72 1.57 1.52 6.59
C ASN A 72 2.18 2.35 7.75
N ASN A 73 3.34 2.97 7.50
CA ASN A 73 4.16 3.71 8.45
C ASN A 73 4.78 2.88 9.59
N LEU A 74 4.82 1.55 9.46
CA LEU A 74 5.46 0.65 10.41
C LEU A 74 6.98 0.53 10.14
N LEU A 75 7.77 0.39 11.19
CA LEU A 75 9.23 0.20 11.03
C LEU A 75 9.54 -1.20 10.47
N VAL A 76 10.32 -1.25 9.40
CA VAL A 76 10.75 -2.48 8.72
C VAL A 76 12.28 -2.55 8.66
N MET A 77 12.83 -3.75 8.86
CA MET A 77 14.28 -3.95 8.90
C MET A 77 14.85 -4.04 7.48
N SER A 78 15.96 -3.34 7.24
CA SER A 78 16.64 -3.27 5.94
C SER A 78 17.00 -4.65 5.36
N GLY A 79 17.33 -5.63 6.20
CA GLY A 79 17.58 -7.02 5.79
C GLY A 79 16.39 -7.70 5.08
N GLY A 80 15.15 -7.29 5.37
CA GLY A 80 13.94 -7.77 4.67
C GLY A 80 13.69 -7.11 3.31
N LEU A 81 14.47 -6.07 2.97
CA LEU A 81 14.31 -5.23 1.78
C LEU A 81 15.42 -5.44 0.74
N ILE A 82 16.32 -6.39 0.97
CA ILE A 82 17.47 -6.69 0.08
C ILE A 82 16.99 -6.96 -1.36
N ASN A 83 17.69 -6.34 -2.32
CA ASN A 83 17.47 -6.40 -3.76
C ASN A 83 16.06 -5.99 -4.25
N ARG A 84 15.30 -5.22 -3.45
CA ARG A 84 14.04 -4.59 -3.89
C ARG A 84 14.29 -3.15 -4.33
N GLU A 85 13.78 -2.75 -5.50
CA GLU A 85 13.71 -1.33 -5.86
C GLU A 85 12.49 -0.69 -5.18
N LEU A 86 12.74 0.31 -4.34
CA LEU A 86 11.74 1.00 -3.54
C LEU A 86 11.71 2.48 -3.91
N VAL A 87 10.53 3.02 -4.23
CA VAL A 87 10.35 4.47 -4.34
C VAL A 87 10.19 5.02 -2.92
N VAL A 88 11.12 5.89 -2.52
CA VAL A 88 11.21 6.40 -1.15
C VAL A 88 11.26 7.92 -1.09
N ASN A 89 10.69 8.50 -0.04
CA ASN A 89 11.19 9.78 0.48
C ASN A 89 12.27 9.47 1.54
N TYR A 90 13.30 10.30 1.66
CA TYR A 90 14.37 10.10 2.65
C TYR A 90 14.97 11.42 3.16
N VAL A 91 15.49 11.41 4.38
CA VAL A 91 16.27 12.50 4.99
C VAL A 91 17.68 11.98 5.34
N ARG A 92 18.69 12.86 5.23
CA ARG A 92 20.07 12.57 5.64
C ARG A 92 20.40 13.15 7.01
N ASP A 93 21.33 12.53 7.72
CA ASP A 93 21.93 13.08 8.94
C ASP A 93 23.00 14.14 8.65
N GLY A 94 23.61 14.70 9.71
CA GLY A 94 24.70 15.67 9.62
C GLY A 94 26.02 15.13 9.05
N HIS A 95 26.14 13.82 8.85
CA HIS A 95 27.27 13.18 8.15
C HIS A 95 26.93 12.88 6.67
N GLY A 96 25.71 13.20 6.23
CA GLY A 96 25.22 12.92 4.88
C GLY A 96 24.75 11.48 4.67
N LEU A 97 24.66 10.66 5.72
CA LEU A 97 24.15 9.28 5.63
C LEU A 97 22.62 9.27 5.63
N ILE A 98 22.00 8.27 5.00
CA ILE A 98 20.53 8.15 4.94
C ILE A 98 20.00 7.73 6.32
N HIS A 99 19.23 8.61 6.98
CA HIS A 99 18.83 8.44 8.39
C HIS A 99 17.37 8.03 8.58
N GLU A 100 16.45 8.62 7.80
CA GLU A 100 15.01 8.39 7.93
C GLU A 100 14.44 8.18 6.53
N VAL A 101 13.67 7.10 6.34
CA VAL A 101 13.23 6.62 5.02
C VAL A 101 11.76 6.21 5.09
N TRP A 102 10.96 6.62 4.12
CA TRP A 102 9.57 6.19 3.98
C TRP A 102 9.36 5.57 2.60
N ILE A 103 8.99 4.29 2.57
CA ILE A 103 8.52 3.59 1.37
C ILE A 103 7.14 4.14 1.02
N LEU A 104 6.96 4.61 -0.21
CA LEU A 104 5.80 5.40 -0.61
C LEU A 104 4.66 4.56 -1.18
N THR A 105 3.43 4.96 -0.89
CA THR A 105 2.27 4.52 -1.68
C THR A 105 2.31 5.14 -3.09
N PRO A 106 1.59 4.58 -4.08
CA PRO A 106 1.47 5.22 -5.40
C PRO A 106 0.94 6.66 -5.35
N GLN A 107 0.05 6.96 -4.40
CA GLN A 107 -0.52 8.30 -4.19
C GLN A 107 0.52 9.28 -3.63
N GLU A 108 1.34 8.85 -2.68
CA GLU A 108 2.47 9.63 -2.16
C GLU A 108 3.58 9.82 -3.22
N ALA A 109 3.81 8.80 -4.05
CA ALA A 109 4.76 8.85 -5.15
C ALA A 109 4.33 9.85 -6.24
N ALA A 110 3.03 10.00 -6.50
CA ALA A 110 2.49 11.01 -7.43
C ALA A 110 2.67 12.46 -6.96
N MET A 111 2.91 12.70 -5.66
CA MET A 111 3.15 14.06 -5.15
C MET A 111 4.52 14.60 -5.58
N LYS A 112 4.53 15.85 -6.06
CA LYS A 112 5.75 16.60 -6.41
C LYS A 112 6.63 16.79 -5.17
N ARG A 113 7.91 16.42 -5.27
CA ARG A 113 8.93 16.53 -4.21
C ARG A 113 10.32 16.66 -4.85
N PRO A 114 11.23 17.50 -4.32
CA PRO A 114 12.60 17.60 -4.83
C PRO A 114 13.35 16.25 -4.76
N ALA A 115 14.23 16.00 -5.73
CA ALA A 115 15.11 14.82 -5.79
C ALA A 115 16.59 15.12 -5.45
N ARG A 116 16.86 16.36 -5.02
CA ARG A 116 18.17 16.93 -4.67
C ARG A 116 17.91 18.09 -3.68
N PRO A 117 18.85 18.44 -2.78
CA PRO A 117 18.81 19.73 -2.09
C PRO A 117 18.70 20.90 -3.08
N ALA A 118 18.22 22.04 -2.60
CA ALA A 118 18.29 23.32 -3.31
C ALA A 118 19.73 23.85 -3.34
#